data_AF-A0A8R2HTH2-F1
#
_entry.id   AF-A0A8R2HTH2-F1
#
_cell.length_a   1.000
_cell.length_b   1.000
_cell.length_c   1.000
_cell.angle_alpha   90.00
_cell.angle_beta   90.00
_cell.angle_gamma   90.00
#
_symmetry.space_group_name_H-M   'P 1'
#
loop_
_entity.id
_entity.type
_entity.pdbx_description
1 polymer ?
#
loop_
_entity_poly.entity_id
_entity_poly.type
_entity_poly.pdbx_seq_one_letter_code
_entity_poly.pdbx_strand_id
1 'polypeptide(L)'
;MQTSDILLPELPLGIVGFYTSEAIPRSMPIIAVAFSSAVYLYRNMKFFYKYLLPSVDLSVHEMDVWKQLINSENQTPEMITILQENLKAIPPKILSLQSQNFLALTLDQQLEYLEQAAELPMWKPPEITCISTLKMNSIDQYSVSCLVVGTEDGYIIILDPQTFTTLSQAKLCPMKKTPYRMITTGLYNVDYRITVASREKSVCLLKRESTEGRILFNTEEHIISIEVITADESIIVICTDNTMSCYTKKGKKQWCVNLEHRPISMTLVPVLHLGVTLVGVALTSGHVHFYEGKARLDTLFVRDVASVMRFGRLGQEEHVLIVVTGSGNLMLKILKRTADFNSSAAGVEPAPSAAAGHKPWLIPKKSKLFLEQSARERENAVPMHEAFQLELNRLRLLATRTLLDAHAKSENFMGVGAMEPIGLTAEVEGLGPVFRVTLFVENKSKERAVAGLAVLFHAHTAHYRVTNPYIKVPLISPGGKLKFPTKIEEVFEENINPDVFFRPVTGQAGDRALVKVLLLKEDRKRPVLAATVQMPPTDPMMLPFEKIQSGYQNNAVDWEIERKN
;
A
#
# COMPACT_ATOMS: atom_id res chain seq x y z
N MET A 1 -8.93 -28.82 14.30
CA MET A 1 -8.32 -29.87 15.15
C MET A 1 -6.98 -30.22 14.54
N GLN A 2 -5.92 -30.13 15.33
CA GLN A 2 -4.53 -30.45 14.96
C GLN A 2 -4.19 -31.78 15.64
N THR A 3 -3.68 -32.75 14.89
CA THR A 3 -3.49 -34.14 15.37
C THR A 3 -2.04 -34.46 15.73
N SER A 4 -1.07 -33.85 15.05
CA SER A 4 0.36 -34.14 15.20
C SER A 4 1.19 -33.04 14.57
N ASP A 5 2.33 -32.72 15.21
CA ASP A 5 3.33 -31.80 14.67
C ASP A 5 4.62 -32.54 14.34
N ILE A 6 5.21 -32.18 13.21
CA ILE A 6 6.49 -32.73 12.75
C ILE A 6 7.43 -31.55 12.57
N LEU A 7 8.60 -31.64 13.20
CA LEU A 7 9.68 -30.68 12.98
C LEU A 7 10.25 -30.87 11.58
N LEU A 8 10.20 -29.80 10.79
CA LEU A 8 10.79 -29.76 9.46
C LEU A 8 12.22 -29.19 9.53
N PRO A 9 13.13 -29.66 8.67
CA PRO A 9 14.53 -29.22 8.70
C PRO A 9 14.71 -27.76 8.26
N GLU A 10 13.93 -27.31 7.29
CA GLU A 10 13.99 -25.98 6.69
C GLU A 10 12.57 -25.44 6.41
N LEU A 11 12.48 -24.24 5.84
CA LEU A 11 11.20 -23.66 5.42
C LEU A 11 10.68 -24.41 4.18
N PRO A 12 9.48 -25.01 4.23
CA PRO A 12 8.93 -25.74 3.09
C PRO A 12 8.45 -24.78 2.00
N LEU A 13 8.87 -25.04 0.76
CA LEU A 13 8.50 -24.23 -0.42
C LEU A 13 7.20 -24.70 -1.05
N GLY A 14 6.86 -25.98 -0.89
CA GLY A 14 5.62 -26.56 -1.37
C GLY A 14 5.38 -27.94 -0.78
N ILE A 15 4.10 -28.33 -0.73
CA ILE A 15 3.66 -29.63 -0.21
C ILE A 15 2.64 -30.21 -1.17
N VAL A 16 2.82 -31.48 -1.57
CA VAL A 16 1.85 -32.20 -2.40
C VAL A 16 1.73 -33.65 -1.94
N GLY A 17 0.51 -34.19 -2.02
CA GLY A 17 0.24 -35.62 -1.78
C GLY A 17 -0.04 -36.36 -3.08
N PHE A 18 0.51 -37.56 -3.24
CA PHE A 18 0.25 -38.42 -4.40
C PHE A 18 0.26 -39.91 -4.05
N TYR A 19 -0.29 -40.72 -4.95
CA TYR A 19 -0.31 -42.17 -4.85
C TYR A 19 0.74 -42.79 -5.76
N THR A 20 1.39 -43.85 -5.30
CA THR A 20 2.47 -44.56 -6.03
C THR A 20 2.02 -45.86 -6.67
N SER A 21 0.90 -46.43 -6.20
CA SER A 21 0.35 -47.68 -6.70
C SER A 21 -1.17 -47.69 -6.59
N GLU A 22 -1.82 -48.20 -7.63
CA GLU A 22 -3.26 -48.48 -7.72
C GLU A 22 -3.63 -49.89 -7.19
N ALA A 23 -2.67 -50.63 -6.62
CA ALA A 23 -2.92 -51.97 -6.08
C ALA A 23 -3.96 -51.95 -4.94
N ILE A 24 -4.73 -53.05 -4.85
CA ILE A 24 -5.68 -53.31 -3.76
C ILE A 24 -5.00 -54.29 -2.79
N PRO A 25 -4.93 -54.00 -1.47
CA PRO A 25 -5.52 -52.87 -0.75
C PRO A 25 -4.83 -51.53 -1.05
N ARG A 26 -5.63 -50.46 -1.05
CA ARG A 26 -5.20 -49.11 -1.47
C ARG A 26 -3.96 -48.67 -0.73
N SER A 27 -2.94 -48.26 -1.49
CA SER A 27 -1.71 -47.69 -0.91
C SER A 27 -2.01 -46.37 -0.20
N MET A 28 -1.37 -46.14 0.94
CA MET A 28 -1.42 -44.84 1.61
C MET A 28 -0.70 -43.79 0.75
N PRO A 29 -1.25 -42.57 0.62
CA PRO A 29 -0.60 -41.52 -0.15
C PRO A 29 0.73 -41.14 0.50
N ILE A 30 1.70 -40.78 -0.33
CA ILE A 30 2.96 -40.20 0.08
C ILE A 30 2.83 -38.68 0.05
N ILE A 31 3.36 -38.02 1.07
CA ILE A 31 3.43 -36.56 1.14
C ILE A 31 4.85 -36.15 0.76
N ALA A 32 4.97 -35.40 -0.34
CA ALA A 32 6.21 -34.74 -0.73
C ALA A 32 6.25 -33.33 -0.15
N VAL A 33 7.33 -33.01 0.55
CA VAL A 33 7.66 -31.67 1.02
C VAL A 33 8.94 -31.21 0.33
N ALA A 34 8.85 -30.12 -0.42
CA ALA A 34 9.99 -29.52 -1.08
C ALA A 34 10.70 -28.52 -0.17
N PHE A 35 12.01 -28.65 -0.09
CA PHE A 35 12.94 -27.70 0.54
C PHE A 35 13.97 -27.25 -0.51
N SER A 36 14.84 -26.31 -0.14
CA SER A 36 15.77 -25.61 -1.04
C SER A 36 16.30 -26.52 -2.17
N SER A 37 17.07 -27.56 -1.88
CA SER A 37 17.69 -28.43 -2.90
C SER A 37 17.17 -29.87 -2.94
N ALA A 38 16.17 -30.20 -2.11
CA ALA A 38 15.74 -31.58 -1.92
C ALA A 38 14.24 -31.71 -1.66
N VAL A 39 13.67 -32.85 -2.08
CA VAL A 39 12.29 -33.24 -1.77
C VAL A 39 12.31 -34.38 -0.75
N TYR A 40 11.65 -34.17 0.38
CA TYR A 40 11.50 -35.18 1.43
C TYR A 40 10.14 -35.84 1.27
N LEU A 41 10.14 -37.16 1.20
CA LEU A 41 8.96 -37.98 1.06
C LEU A 41 8.61 -38.58 2.41
N TYR A 42 7.38 -38.36 2.84
CA TYR A 42 6.82 -38.88 4.07
C TYR A 42 5.74 -39.91 3.76
N ARG A 43 5.89 -41.10 4.32
CA ARG A 43 4.90 -42.17 4.23
C ARG A 43 4.33 -42.41 5.62
N ASN A 44 3.02 -42.32 5.75
CA ASN A 44 2.33 -42.41 7.05
C ASN A 44 2.94 -41.45 8.09
N MET A 45 3.15 -40.19 7.70
CA MET A 45 3.73 -39.14 8.54
C MET A 45 5.16 -39.43 9.06
N LYS A 46 5.84 -40.45 8.54
CA LYS A 46 7.23 -40.78 8.85
C LYS A 46 8.12 -40.52 7.64
N PHE A 47 9.32 -40.00 7.89
CA PHE A 47 10.32 -39.82 6.84
C PHE A 47 10.61 -41.17 6.15
N PHE A 48 10.54 -41.18 4.83
CA PHE A 48 10.69 -42.38 4.01
C PHE A 48 11.88 -42.28 3.07
N TYR A 49 12.02 -41.17 2.36
CA TYR A 49 13.06 -41.00 1.35
C TYR A 49 13.41 -39.52 1.13
N LYS A 50 14.65 -39.23 0.75
CA LYS A 50 15.13 -37.90 0.36
C LYS A 50 15.61 -37.94 -1.08
N TYR A 51 14.94 -37.20 -1.94
CA TYR A 51 15.37 -36.97 -3.32
C TYR A 51 16.22 -35.69 -3.38
N LEU A 52 17.42 -35.78 -3.94
CA LEU A 52 18.28 -34.65 -4.22
C LEU A 52 18.17 -34.31 -5.71
N LEU A 53 18.05 -33.03 -6.01
CA LEU A 53 18.07 -32.56 -7.39
C LEU A 53 19.43 -32.87 -8.06
N PRO A 54 19.45 -33.15 -9.38
CA PRO A 54 20.70 -33.31 -10.12
C PRO A 54 21.54 -32.03 -10.08
N SER A 55 22.83 -32.13 -9.79
CA SER A 55 23.74 -30.98 -9.77
C SER A 55 23.81 -30.31 -11.14
N VAL A 56 23.86 -28.98 -11.16
CA VAL A 56 24.07 -28.20 -12.38
C VAL A 56 25.55 -27.85 -12.48
N ASP A 57 26.15 -28.19 -13.62
CA ASP A 57 27.54 -27.87 -13.91
C ASP A 57 27.74 -26.35 -14.02
N LEU A 58 28.89 -25.89 -13.54
CA LEU A 58 29.28 -24.48 -13.57
C LEU A 58 29.64 -24.05 -14.99
N SER A 59 29.59 -22.74 -15.23
CA SER A 59 30.01 -22.21 -16.53
C SER A 59 31.52 -22.46 -16.73
N VAL A 60 31.91 -22.89 -17.93
CA VAL A 60 33.31 -23.19 -18.26
C VAL A 60 34.21 -21.98 -18.01
N HIS A 61 33.74 -20.79 -18.37
CA HIS A 61 34.45 -19.52 -18.15
C HIS A 61 34.68 -19.21 -16.68
N GLU A 62 33.69 -19.45 -15.81
CA GLU A 62 33.84 -19.27 -14.37
C GLU A 62 34.84 -20.27 -13.79
N MET A 63 34.76 -21.54 -14.21
CA MET A 63 35.73 -22.56 -13.78
C MET A 63 37.16 -22.21 -14.20
N ASP A 64 37.36 -21.67 -15.40
CA ASP A 64 38.69 -21.29 -15.87
C ASP A 64 39.26 -20.09 -15.10
N VAL A 65 38.43 -19.12 -14.75
CA VAL A 65 38.85 -18.02 -13.86
C VAL A 65 39.19 -18.53 -12.46
N TRP A 66 38.41 -19.45 -11.90
CA TRP A 66 38.72 -20.06 -10.59
C TRP A 66 40.01 -20.87 -10.60
N LYS A 67 40.28 -21.63 -11.66
CA LYS A 67 41.58 -22.32 -11.82
C LYS A 67 42.74 -21.31 -11.84
N GLN A 68 42.56 -20.15 -12.46
CA GLN A 68 43.56 -19.10 -12.50
C GLN A 68 43.75 -18.41 -11.14
N LEU A 69 42.68 -18.22 -10.36
CA LEU A 69 42.71 -17.63 -9.02
C LEU A 69 43.35 -18.54 -7.97
N ILE A 70 43.21 -19.86 -8.10
CA ILE A 70 43.77 -20.85 -7.17
C ILE A 70 45.29 -21.04 -7.39
N ASN A 71 45.79 -20.75 -8.60
CA ASN A 71 47.22 -20.82 -8.87
C ASN A 71 47.96 -19.74 -8.06
N SER A 72 48.86 -20.18 -7.16
CA SER A 72 49.62 -19.32 -6.25
C SER A 72 50.48 -18.27 -6.96
N GLU A 73 50.90 -18.52 -8.21
CA GLU A 73 51.66 -17.56 -9.03
C GLU A 73 50.82 -16.34 -9.47
N ASN A 74 49.49 -16.43 -9.46
CA ASN A 74 48.57 -15.39 -9.92
C ASN A 74 47.92 -14.59 -8.78
N GLN A 75 48.29 -14.84 -7.52
CA GLN A 75 47.75 -14.15 -6.33
C GLN A 75 48.38 -12.75 -6.12
N THR A 76 48.54 -11.98 -7.20
CA THR A 76 48.95 -10.57 -7.13
C THR A 76 47.71 -9.68 -7.19
N PRO A 77 47.71 -8.51 -6.51
CA PRO A 77 46.55 -7.62 -6.48
C PRO A 77 46.13 -7.16 -7.89
N GLU A 78 47.09 -7.00 -8.80
CA GLU A 78 46.83 -6.61 -10.19
C GLU A 78 46.12 -7.72 -10.98
N MET A 79 46.56 -8.98 -10.87
CA MET A 79 45.90 -10.10 -11.55
C MET A 79 44.49 -10.36 -11.01
N ILE A 80 44.27 -10.21 -9.71
CA ILE A 80 42.95 -10.37 -9.10
C ILE A 80 41.97 -9.33 -9.69
N THR A 81 42.39 -8.08 -9.88
CA THR A 81 41.52 -7.06 -10.50
C THR A 81 41.12 -7.41 -11.94
N ILE A 82 42.04 -7.97 -12.73
CA ILE A 82 41.76 -8.42 -14.11
C ILE A 82 40.79 -9.62 -14.10
N LEU A 83 41.02 -10.59 -13.22
CA LEU A 83 40.15 -11.76 -13.09
C LEU A 83 38.76 -11.41 -12.54
N GLN A 84 38.66 -10.39 -11.69
CA GLN A 84 37.38 -9.81 -11.27
C GLN A 84 36.63 -9.18 -12.44
N GLU A 85 37.30 -8.45 -13.33
CA GLU A 85 36.66 -7.90 -14.54
C GLU A 85 36.11 -9.01 -15.43
N ASN A 86 36.85 -10.12 -15.56
CA ASN A 86 36.38 -11.30 -16.29
C ASN A 86 35.15 -11.95 -15.62
N LEU A 87 35.11 -12.03 -14.29
CA LEU A 87 33.92 -12.50 -13.56
C LEU A 87 32.73 -11.52 -13.66
N LYS A 88 32.99 -10.22 -13.63
CA LYS A 88 31.97 -9.16 -13.80
C LYS A 88 31.39 -9.13 -15.22
N ALA A 89 32.15 -9.57 -16.23
CA ALA A 89 31.67 -9.72 -17.59
C ALA A 89 30.62 -10.84 -17.73
N ILE A 90 30.65 -11.84 -16.84
CA ILE A 90 29.65 -12.89 -16.79
C ILE A 90 28.36 -12.35 -16.13
N PRO A 91 27.18 -12.57 -16.71
CA PRO A 91 25.93 -12.14 -16.10
C PRO A 91 25.77 -12.74 -14.69
N PRO A 92 25.40 -11.93 -13.68
CA PRO A 92 25.33 -12.39 -12.29
C PRO A 92 24.34 -13.56 -12.09
N LYS A 93 23.35 -13.70 -12.98
CA LYS A 93 22.34 -14.78 -12.95
C LYS A 93 22.89 -16.18 -13.28
N ILE A 94 24.08 -16.25 -13.87
CA ILE A 94 24.76 -17.49 -14.28
C ILE A 94 25.89 -17.83 -13.30
N LEU A 95 26.47 -16.81 -12.66
CA LEU A 95 27.53 -16.94 -11.66
C LEU A 95 27.09 -17.76 -10.44
N SER A 96 28.00 -18.54 -9.86
CA SER A 96 27.77 -19.23 -8.59
C SER A 96 27.74 -18.26 -7.39
N LEU A 97 27.12 -18.71 -6.29
CA LEU A 97 27.09 -17.95 -5.04
C LEU A 97 28.51 -17.68 -4.51
N GLN A 98 29.43 -18.63 -4.68
CA GLN A 98 30.84 -18.47 -4.28
C GLN A 98 31.50 -17.31 -5.03
N SER A 99 31.32 -17.25 -6.36
CA SER A 99 31.84 -16.14 -7.18
C SER A 99 31.17 -14.80 -6.85
N GLN A 100 29.88 -14.79 -6.54
CA GLN A 100 29.17 -13.57 -6.16
C GLN A 100 29.67 -13.04 -4.81
N ASN A 101 29.84 -13.93 -3.83
CA ASN A 101 30.42 -13.60 -2.53
C ASN A 101 31.84 -13.08 -2.70
N PHE A 102 32.66 -13.75 -3.52
CA PHE A 102 34.02 -13.30 -3.83
C PHE A 102 34.05 -11.88 -4.40
N LEU A 103 33.18 -11.57 -5.37
CA LEU A 103 33.05 -10.22 -5.96
C LEU A 103 32.58 -9.15 -4.96
N ALA A 104 31.87 -9.54 -3.90
CA ALA A 104 31.38 -8.63 -2.87
C ALA A 104 32.43 -8.31 -1.79
N LEU A 105 33.46 -9.13 -1.65
CA LEU A 105 34.56 -8.93 -0.69
C LEU A 105 35.48 -7.78 -1.12
N THR A 106 36.16 -7.19 -0.14
CA THR A 106 37.25 -6.22 -0.40
C THR A 106 38.53 -6.95 -0.85
N LEU A 107 39.46 -6.23 -1.48
CA LEU A 107 40.68 -6.85 -2.05
C LEU A 107 41.52 -7.57 -0.99
N ASP A 108 41.64 -7.00 0.21
CA ASP A 108 42.35 -7.62 1.34
C ASP A 108 41.67 -8.91 1.81
N GLN A 109 40.33 -8.91 1.91
CA GLN A 109 39.54 -10.08 2.29
C GLN A 109 39.53 -11.18 1.21
N GLN A 110 39.66 -10.80 -0.06
CA GLN A 110 39.76 -11.75 -1.15
C GLN A 110 41.10 -12.48 -1.16
N LEU A 111 42.18 -11.77 -0.87
CA LEU A 111 43.51 -12.38 -0.70
C LEU A 111 43.48 -13.38 0.46
N GLU A 112 42.94 -12.97 1.61
CA GLU A 112 42.75 -13.86 2.76
C GLU A 112 41.87 -15.08 2.41
N TYR A 113 40.79 -14.87 1.65
CA TYR A 113 39.90 -15.93 1.19
C TYR A 113 40.63 -16.94 0.28
N LEU A 114 41.50 -16.48 -0.64
CA LEU A 114 42.27 -17.36 -1.52
C LEU A 114 43.39 -18.10 -0.78
N GLU A 115 43.97 -17.49 0.26
CA GLU A 115 44.96 -18.12 1.14
C GLU A 115 44.33 -19.22 2.03
N GLN A 116 43.09 -19.01 2.50
CA GLN A 116 42.39 -19.92 3.42
C GLN A 116 41.52 -20.98 2.70
N ALA A 117 40.90 -20.66 1.57
CA ALA A 117 39.88 -21.46 0.90
C ALA A 117 40.22 -21.70 -0.57
N ALA A 118 41.20 -22.56 -0.84
CA ALA A 118 41.62 -22.98 -2.18
C ALA A 118 40.75 -24.11 -2.77
N GLU A 119 39.44 -24.12 -2.52
CA GLU A 119 38.54 -25.12 -3.11
C GLU A 119 37.86 -24.57 -4.38
N LEU A 120 37.99 -25.32 -5.46
CA LEU A 120 37.24 -25.07 -6.69
C LEU A 120 35.74 -25.12 -6.35
N PRO A 121 34.92 -24.18 -6.85
CA PRO A 121 33.48 -24.32 -6.75
C PRO A 121 33.08 -25.65 -7.44
N MET A 122 32.50 -26.58 -6.67
CA MET A 122 32.24 -27.94 -7.16
C MET A 122 30.96 -28.04 -8.00
N TRP A 123 29.90 -27.36 -7.58
CA TRP A 123 28.61 -27.34 -8.28
C TRP A 123 27.75 -26.19 -7.77
N LYS A 124 26.76 -25.79 -8.56
CA LYS A 124 25.69 -24.94 -8.07
C LYS A 124 24.56 -25.85 -7.54
N PRO A 125 24.19 -25.78 -6.24
CA PRO A 125 23.02 -26.51 -5.76
C PRO A 125 21.78 -25.92 -6.45
N PRO A 126 21.02 -26.71 -7.22
CA PRO A 126 19.78 -26.21 -7.81
C PRO A 126 18.75 -25.99 -6.71
N GLU A 127 18.06 -24.87 -6.77
CA GLU A 127 16.97 -24.56 -5.84
C GLU A 127 15.61 -24.94 -6.45
N ILE A 128 14.77 -25.63 -5.69
CA ILE A 128 13.36 -25.84 -5.99
C ILE A 128 12.64 -24.53 -5.78
N THR A 129 11.66 -24.20 -6.62
CA THR A 129 10.78 -23.04 -6.40
C THR A 129 9.34 -23.45 -6.16
N CYS A 130 8.87 -24.51 -6.82
CA CYS A 130 7.50 -24.98 -6.73
C CYS A 130 7.42 -26.46 -7.08
N ILE A 131 6.39 -27.13 -6.54
CA ILE A 131 6.08 -28.53 -6.81
C ILE A 131 4.61 -28.73 -7.15
N SER A 132 4.33 -29.74 -7.96
CA SER A 132 2.98 -30.13 -8.37
C SER A 132 2.93 -31.63 -8.66
N THR A 133 1.75 -32.17 -8.98
CA THR A 133 1.55 -33.59 -9.30
C THR A 133 0.81 -33.77 -10.60
N LEU A 134 1.32 -34.64 -11.46
CA LEU A 134 0.72 -35.00 -12.74
C LEU A 134 0.15 -36.42 -12.67
N LYS A 135 -1.13 -36.60 -13.03
CA LYS A 135 -1.74 -37.93 -13.10
C LYS A 135 -1.06 -38.79 -14.17
N MET A 136 -0.82 -40.07 -13.89
CA MET A 136 -0.06 -40.94 -14.78
C MET A 136 -0.96 -41.62 -15.82
N ASN A 137 -1.95 -42.39 -15.34
CA ASN A 137 -2.78 -43.28 -16.17
C ASN A 137 -4.26 -42.90 -16.21
N SER A 138 -4.85 -42.51 -15.07
CA SER A 138 -6.28 -42.17 -14.97
C SER A 138 -6.51 -40.86 -14.23
N ILE A 139 -7.69 -40.27 -14.44
CA ILE A 139 -8.13 -39.01 -13.81
C ILE A 139 -8.67 -39.28 -12.39
N ASP A 140 -8.77 -40.55 -11.98
CA ASP A 140 -9.35 -40.94 -10.70
C ASP A 140 -8.61 -40.31 -9.51
N GLN A 141 -9.34 -40.07 -8.43
CA GLN A 141 -8.79 -39.45 -7.22
C GLN A 141 -7.55 -40.21 -6.70
N TYR A 142 -7.61 -41.54 -6.71
CA TYR A 142 -6.58 -42.45 -6.18
C TYR A 142 -5.56 -42.92 -7.22
N SER A 143 -5.61 -42.38 -8.43
CA SER A 143 -4.70 -42.80 -9.50
C SER A 143 -3.25 -42.44 -9.21
N VAL A 144 -2.34 -43.26 -9.75
CA VAL A 144 -0.90 -43.01 -9.64
C VAL A 144 -0.58 -41.64 -10.24
N SER A 145 0.22 -40.84 -9.51
CA SER A 145 0.60 -39.50 -9.96
C SER A 145 2.10 -39.31 -9.84
N CYS A 146 2.73 -38.77 -10.88
CA CYS A 146 4.13 -38.39 -10.92
C CYS A 146 4.33 -37.06 -10.17
N LEU A 147 5.49 -36.91 -9.54
CA LEU A 147 5.87 -35.66 -8.89
C LEU A 147 6.55 -34.75 -9.93
N VAL A 148 6.13 -33.48 -10.00
CA VAL A 148 6.69 -32.47 -10.90
C VAL A 148 7.36 -31.39 -10.06
N VAL A 149 8.64 -31.15 -10.30
CA VAL A 149 9.49 -30.21 -9.57
C VAL A 149 9.96 -29.10 -10.51
N GLY A 150 9.74 -27.85 -10.12
CA GLY A 150 10.24 -26.67 -10.81
C GLY A 150 11.46 -26.10 -10.09
N THR A 151 12.51 -25.81 -10.83
CA THR A 151 13.78 -25.29 -10.30
C THR A 151 13.97 -23.80 -10.64
N GLU A 152 14.79 -23.10 -9.87
CA GLU A 152 15.08 -21.68 -10.07
C GLU A 152 15.75 -21.41 -11.42
N ASP A 153 16.57 -22.35 -11.93
CA ASP A 153 17.21 -22.22 -13.23
C ASP A 153 16.24 -22.42 -14.42
N GLY A 154 14.97 -22.71 -14.14
CA GLY A 154 13.92 -22.85 -15.15
C GLY A 154 13.81 -24.26 -15.72
N TYR A 155 14.33 -25.28 -15.04
CA TYR A 155 14.08 -26.67 -15.40
C TYR A 155 12.83 -27.19 -14.70
N ILE A 156 12.04 -27.97 -15.44
CA ILE A 156 10.93 -28.78 -14.93
C ILE A 156 11.37 -30.23 -14.99
N ILE A 157 11.33 -30.90 -13.84
CA ILE A 157 11.78 -32.28 -13.65
C ILE A 157 10.57 -33.10 -13.23
N ILE A 158 10.31 -34.20 -13.95
CA ILE A 158 9.22 -35.14 -13.63
C ILE A 158 9.85 -36.41 -13.06
N LEU A 159 9.41 -36.82 -11.89
CA LEU A 159 9.93 -37.99 -11.16
C LEU A 159 8.98 -39.18 -11.26
N ASP A 160 9.58 -40.36 -11.31
CA ASP A 160 8.84 -41.63 -11.27
C ASP A 160 8.18 -41.83 -9.90
N PRO A 161 6.88 -42.15 -9.85
CA PRO A 161 6.17 -42.36 -8.59
C PRO A 161 6.70 -43.51 -7.73
N GLN A 162 7.40 -44.50 -8.30
CA GLN A 162 7.85 -45.68 -7.57
C GLN A 162 9.33 -45.62 -7.21
N THR A 163 10.19 -45.33 -8.19
CA THR A 163 11.65 -45.31 -8.02
C THR A 163 12.18 -43.93 -7.62
N PHE A 164 11.38 -42.87 -7.77
CA PHE A 164 11.78 -41.47 -7.59
C PHE A 164 12.99 -41.07 -8.44
N THR A 165 13.22 -41.77 -9.55
CA THR A 165 14.22 -41.40 -10.55
C THR A 165 13.63 -40.38 -11.52
N THR A 166 14.50 -39.63 -12.20
CA THR A 166 14.07 -38.63 -13.18
C THR A 166 13.54 -39.32 -14.45
N LEU A 167 12.25 -39.16 -14.73
CA LEU A 167 11.62 -39.66 -15.96
C LEU A 167 11.86 -38.72 -17.14
N SER A 168 11.71 -37.42 -16.91
CA SER A 168 11.95 -36.40 -17.93
C SER A 168 12.40 -35.09 -17.30
N GLN A 169 13.22 -34.37 -18.06
CA GLN A 169 13.71 -33.05 -17.72
C GLN A 169 13.56 -32.14 -18.95
N ALA A 170 12.93 -30.99 -18.75
CA ALA A 170 12.71 -30.01 -19.81
C ALA A 170 13.02 -28.61 -19.31
N LYS A 171 13.45 -27.74 -20.23
CA LYS A 171 13.68 -26.33 -19.97
C LYS A 171 12.38 -25.55 -20.18
N LEU A 172 12.02 -24.66 -19.27
CA LEU A 172 10.77 -23.91 -19.34
C LEU A 172 10.71 -23.00 -20.57
N CYS A 173 11.83 -22.36 -20.88
CA CYS A 173 12.01 -21.48 -22.03
C CYS A 173 13.49 -21.43 -22.44
N PRO A 174 13.79 -21.06 -23.70
CA PRO A 174 15.16 -20.82 -24.14
C PRO A 174 15.86 -19.76 -23.26
N MET A 175 15.13 -18.69 -22.95
CA MET A 175 15.52 -17.69 -21.97
C MET A 175 15.23 -18.17 -20.54
N LYS A 176 16.18 -17.94 -19.62
CA LYS A 176 16.01 -18.27 -18.19
C LYS A 176 14.81 -17.51 -17.61
N LYS A 177 13.78 -18.28 -17.25
CA LYS A 177 12.57 -17.80 -16.58
C LYS A 177 12.32 -18.68 -15.35
N THR A 178 12.14 -18.03 -14.22
CA THR A 178 12.02 -18.70 -12.92
C THR A 178 10.57 -19.09 -12.65
N PRO A 179 10.24 -20.38 -12.47
CA PRO A 179 8.89 -20.83 -12.23
C PRO A 179 8.45 -20.40 -10.83
N TYR A 180 7.25 -19.83 -10.73
CA TYR A 180 6.61 -19.44 -9.47
C TYR A 180 5.49 -20.40 -9.09
N ARG A 181 4.63 -20.75 -10.05
CA ARG A 181 3.49 -21.66 -9.85
C ARG A 181 3.30 -22.55 -11.08
N MET A 182 3.05 -23.83 -10.86
CA MET A 182 2.84 -24.82 -11.93
C MET A 182 1.48 -25.50 -11.79
N ILE A 183 0.78 -25.65 -12.90
CA ILE A 183 -0.48 -26.38 -12.99
C ILE A 183 -0.36 -27.39 -14.12
N THR A 184 -0.62 -28.64 -13.75
CA THR A 184 -0.55 -29.79 -14.64
C THR A 184 -1.96 -30.19 -15.06
N THR A 185 -2.20 -30.34 -16.35
CA THR A 185 -3.45 -30.87 -16.91
C THR A 185 -3.15 -32.08 -17.81
N GLY A 186 -4.07 -33.03 -17.86
CA GLY A 186 -3.93 -34.25 -18.65
C GLY A 186 -3.27 -35.42 -17.89
N LEU A 187 -2.74 -36.38 -18.66
CA LEU A 187 -2.19 -37.64 -18.19
C LEU A 187 -0.78 -37.85 -18.76
N TYR A 188 0.19 -38.24 -17.93
CA TYR A 188 1.58 -38.43 -18.35
C TYR A 188 1.71 -39.40 -19.54
N ASN A 189 1.02 -40.54 -19.48
CA ASN A 189 1.12 -41.58 -20.50
C ASN A 189 0.26 -41.34 -21.75
N VAL A 190 -0.63 -40.33 -21.76
CA VAL A 190 -1.49 -40.01 -22.91
C VAL A 190 -1.09 -38.67 -23.54
N ASP A 191 -1.50 -37.56 -22.94
CA ASP A 191 -1.10 -36.20 -23.31
C ASP A 191 -1.19 -35.36 -22.06
N TYR A 192 -0.16 -34.56 -21.82
CA TYR A 192 -0.10 -33.67 -20.67
C TYR A 192 0.44 -32.30 -21.05
N ARG A 193 0.01 -31.33 -20.25
CA ARG A 193 0.42 -29.94 -20.36
C ARG A 193 0.74 -29.39 -18.98
N ILE A 194 1.85 -28.67 -18.90
CA ILE A 194 2.28 -28.01 -17.68
C ILE A 194 2.29 -26.52 -17.97
N THR A 195 1.30 -25.82 -17.42
CA THR A 195 1.18 -24.37 -17.49
C THR A 195 1.91 -23.78 -16.31
N VAL A 196 2.85 -22.89 -16.56
CA VAL A 196 3.76 -22.34 -15.55
C VAL A 196 3.73 -20.83 -15.60
N ALA A 197 3.41 -20.20 -14.47
CA ALA A 197 3.60 -18.78 -14.27
C ALA A 197 5.04 -18.53 -13.79
N SER A 198 5.73 -17.59 -14.43
CA SER A 198 7.09 -17.20 -14.09
C SER A 198 7.14 -15.90 -13.29
N ARG A 199 8.21 -15.66 -12.53
CA ARG A 199 8.40 -14.39 -11.78
C ARG A 199 8.54 -13.19 -12.72
N GLU A 200 9.03 -13.43 -13.94
CA GLU A 200 9.24 -12.43 -15.00
C GLU A 200 7.96 -12.12 -15.81
N LYS A 201 6.80 -12.12 -15.15
CA LYS A 201 5.51 -11.66 -15.72
C LYS A 201 5.10 -12.43 -16.98
N SER A 202 5.33 -13.74 -17.02
CA SER A 202 4.97 -14.52 -18.21
C SER A 202 4.41 -15.87 -17.87
N VAL A 203 3.57 -16.38 -18.77
CA VAL A 203 2.98 -17.71 -18.67
C VAL A 203 3.52 -18.57 -19.80
N CYS A 204 4.13 -19.67 -19.42
CA CYS A 204 4.78 -20.63 -20.29
C CYS A 204 4.00 -21.95 -20.28
N LEU A 205 4.03 -22.67 -21.40
CA LEU A 205 3.40 -23.96 -21.58
C LEU A 205 4.45 -24.98 -21.99
N LEU A 206 4.59 -26.02 -21.20
CA LEU A 206 5.34 -27.21 -21.56
C LEU A 206 4.37 -28.30 -21.99
N LYS A 207 4.59 -28.88 -23.18
CA LYS A 207 3.82 -30.02 -23.68
C LYS A 207 4.63 -31.29 -23.53
N ARG A 208 3.93 -32.44 -23.55
CA ARG A 208 4.55 -33.76 -23.63
C ARG A 208 5.62 -33.82 -24.73
N GLU A 209 6.72 -34.51 -24.43
CA GLU A 209 7.87 -34.77 -25.33
C GLU A 209 8.61 -33.52 -25.84
N SER A 210 8.26 -32.35 -25.32
CA SER A 210 8.96 -31.12 -25.64
C SER A 210 10.12 -30.90 -24.68
N THR A 211 11.33 -30.73 -25.22
CA THR A 211 12.53 -30.39 -24.42
C THR A 211 12.50 -28.94 -23.94
N GLU A 212 11.80 -28.06 -24.66
CA GLU A 212 11.68 -26.63 -24.37
C GLU A 212 10.22 -26.16 -24.37
N GLY A 213 9.82 -25.48 -23.31
CA GLY A 213 8.50 -24.86 -23.22
C GLY A 213 8.37 -23.60 -24.09
N ARG A 214 7.12 -23.26 -24.40
CA ARG A 214 6.75 -22.07 -25.20
C ARG A 214 6.10 -21.01 -24.33
N ILE A 215 6.47 -19.75 -24.52
CA ILE A 215 5.75 -18.61 -23.92
C ILE A 215 4.38 -18.48 -24.60
N LEU A 216 3.30 -18.53 -23.82
CA LEU A 216 1.95 -18.31 -24.31
C LEU A 216 1.63 -16.81 -24.39
N PHE A 217 1.91 -16.07 -23.32
CA PHE A 217 1.70 -14.63 -23.24
C PHE A 217 2.52 -14.03 -22.09
N ASN A 218 2.72 -12.71 -22.15
CA ASN A 218 3.28 -11.93 -21.06
C ASN A 218 2.16 -11.07 -20.45
N THR A 219 2.23 -10.85 -19.14
CA THR A 219 1.38 -9.93 -18.40
C THR A 219 2.10 -8.59 -18.22
N GLU A 220 1.35 -7.50 -18.12
CA GLU A 220 1.93 -6.17 -17.86
C GLU A 220 2.51 -6.10 -16.45
N GLU A 221 1.81 -6.73 -15.50
CA GLU A 221 2.21 -6.79 -14.10
C GLU A 221 2.49 -8.19 -13.54
N HIS A 222 3.04 -8.24 -12.33
CA HIS A 222 3.40 -9.50 -11.67
C HIS A 222 2.17 -10.35 -11.36
N ILE A 223 2.30 -11.64 -11.64
CA ILE A 223 1.27 -12.65 -11.42
C ILE A 223 1.26 -13.06 -9.94
N ILE A 224 0.11 -12.91 -9.29
CA ILE A 224 -0.09 -13.31 -7.89
C ILE A 224 -0.48 -14.79 -7.83
N SER A 225 -1.42 -15.20 -8.68
CA SER A 225 -1.86 -16.59 -8.78
C SER A 225 -2.34 -16.89 -10.19
N ILE A 226 -2.25 -18.16 -10.56
CA ILE A 226 -2.71 -18.74 -11.80
C ILE A 226 -3.54 -19.96 -11.46
N GLU A 227 -4.61 -20.20 -12.21
CA GLU A 227 -5.45 -21.40 -12.15
C GLU A 227 -5.85 -21.81 -13.58
N VAL A 228 -5.99 -23.11 -13.85
CA VAL A 228 -6.40 -23.62 -15.17
C VAL A 228 -7.70 -24.40 -15.02
N ILE A 229 -8.75 -23.94 -15.67
CA ILE A 229 -10.05 -24.63 -15.67
C ILE A 229 -9.92 -25.91 -16.50
N THR A 230 -10.25 -27.05 -15.89
CA THR A 230 -10.06 -28.37 -16.50
C THR A 230 -11.02 -28.66 -17.66
N ALA A 231 -12.20 -28.03 -17.68
CA ALA A 231 -13.23 -28.29 -18.68
C ALA A 231 -12.87 -27.76 -20.08
N ASP A 232 -12.35 -26.53 -20.17
CA ASP A 232 -12.06 -25.85 -21.44
C ASP A 232 -10.57 -25.48 -21.63
N GLU A 233 -9.73 -25.86 -20.66
CA GLU A 233 -8.29 -25.50 -20.59
C GLU A 233 -8.06 -23.98 -20.63
N SER A 234 -9.02 -23.20 -20.13
CA SER A 234 -8.83 -21.75 -19.98
C SER A 234 -7.91 -21.45 -18.79
N ILE A 235 -7.03 -20.46 -18.98
CA ILE A 235 -6.01 -20.06 -18.03
C ILE A 235 -6.47 -18.75 -17.41
N ILE A 236 -6.69 -18.75 -16.10
CA ILE A 236 -7.08 -17.57 -15.35
C ILE A 236 -5.87 -17.10 -14.56
N VAL A 237 -5.62 -15.80 -14.65
CA VAL A 237 -4.47 -15.14 -14.05
C VAL A 237 -4.96 -13.93 -13.28
N ILE A 238 -4.42 -13.78 -12.08
CA ILE A 238 -4.63 -12.61 -11.25
C ILE A 238 -3.31 -11.86 -11.11
N CYS A 239 -3.38 -10.56 -11.37
CA CYS A 239 -2.23 -9.68 -11.40
C CYS A 239 -2.27 -8.64 -10.26
N THR A 240 -1.12 -8.01 -10.02
CA THR A 240 -0.92 -6.99 -8.97
C THR A 240 -1.61 -5.64 -9.27
N ASP A 241 -2.05 -5.41 -10.51
CA ASP A 241 -2.84 -4.27 -10.98
C ASP A 241 -4.35 -4.39 -10.67
N ASN A 242 -4.72 -5.30 -9.77
CA ASN A 242 -6.11 -5.64 -9.43
C ASN A 242 -6.91 -6.19 -10.62
N THR A 243 -6.26 -6.77 -11.63
CA THR A 243 -6.97 -7.38 -12.76
C THR A 243 -7.07 -8.91 -12.61
N MET A 244 -8.24 -9.44 -12.95
CA MET A 244 -8.47 -10.86 -13.21
C MET A 244 -8.68 -11.06 -14.70
N SER A 245 -7.81 -11.84 -15.33
CA SER A 245 -7.82 -12.04 -16.77
C SER A 245 -7.91 -13.52 -17.12
N CYS A 246 -8.63 -13.83 -18.19
CA CYS A 246 -8.77 -15.18 -18.71
C CYS A 246 -8.19 -15.27 -20.12
N TYR A 247 -7.40 -16.31 -20.34
CA TYR A 247 -6.72 -16.62 -21.59
C TYR A 247 -7.15 -17.99 -22.08
N THR A 248 -7.27 -18.13 -23.40
CA THR A 248 -7.42 -19.44 -24.04
C THR A 248 -6.18 -20.31 -23.85
N LYS A 249 -6.31 -21.63 -24.06
CA LYS A 249 -5.17 -22.57 -24.18
C LYS A 249 -4.07 -22.16 -25.18
N LYS A 250 -4.38 -21.27 -26.14
CA LYS A 250 -3.43 -20.74 -27.12
C LYS A 250 -2.75 -19.44 -26.68
N GLY A 251 -3.12 -18.89 -25.52
CA GLY A 251 -2.58 -17.63 -24.99
C GLY A 251 -3.29 -16.36 -25.46
N LYS A 252 -4.42 -16.46 -26.17
CA LYS A 252 -5.24 -15.27 -26.50
C LYS A 252 -6.10 -14.86 -25.32
N LYS A 253 -6.03 -13.58 -24.92
CA LYS A 253 -6.86 -12.97 -23.87
C LYS A 253 -8.33 -12.97 -24.30
N GLN A 254 -9.20 -13.64 -23.56
CA GLN A 254 -10.64 -13.66 -23.80
C GLN A 254 -11.32 -12.47 -23.12
N TRP A 255 -10.95 -12.19 -21.88
CA TRP A 255 -11.54 -11.13 -21.09
C TRP A 255 -10.66 -10.70 -19.92
N CYS A 256 -11.00 -9.53 -19.36
CA CYS A 256 -10.36 -8.92 -18.22
C CYS A 256 -11.44 -8.26 -17.36
N VAL A 257 -11.39 -8.44 -16.05
CA VAL A 257 -12.25 -7.79 -15.07
C VAL A 257 -11.36 -7.06 -14.08
N ASN A 258 -11.70 -5.81 -13.77
CA ASN A 258 -11.04 -5.05 -12.71
C ASN A 258 -11.70 -5.40 -11.38
N LEU A 259 -10.90 -5.84 -10.43
CA LEU A 259 -11.32 -6.18 -9.07
C LEU A 259 -11.39 -4.91 -8.23
N GLU A 260 -12.35 -4.87 -7.30
CA GLU A 260 -12.58 -3.70 -6.43
C GLU A 260 -11.39 -3.41 -5.51
N HIS A 261 -10.69 -4.47 -5.08
CA HIS A 261 -9.57 -4.40 -4.14
C HIS A 261 -8.43 -5.30 -4.62
N ARG A 262 -7.25 -5.15 -4.00
CA ARG A 262 -6.07 -5.95 -4.35
C ARG A 262 -6.31 -7.43 -4.04
N PRO A 263 -6.14 -8.34 -5.03
CA PRO A 263 -6.29 -9.77 -4.81
C PRO A 263 -5.04 -10.37 -4.16
N ILE A 264 -5.22 -11.50 -3.49
CA ILE A 264 -4.19 -12.12 -2.64
C ILE A 264 -3.99 -13.59 -2.98
N SER A 265 -5.08 -14.35 -3.07
CA SER A 265 -5.03 -15.76 -3.42
C SER A 265 -6.20 -16.13 -4.32
N MET A 266 -6.01 -17.19 -5.11
CA MET A 266 -7.00 -17.73 -6.02
C MET A 266 -7.07 -19.24 -5.85
N THR A 267 -8.26 -19.81 -5.97
CA THR A 267 -8.47 -21.26 -5.97
C THR A 267 -9.62 -21.64 -6.89
N LEU A 268 -9.51 -22.80 -7.53
CA LEU A 268 -10.62 -23.40 -8.26
C LEU A 268 -11.58 -24.11 -7.31
N VAL A 269 -12.87 -23.93 -7.57
CA VAL A 269 -13.98 -24.54 -6.83
C VAL A 269 -14.84 -25.34 -7.82
N PRO A 270 -14.39 -26.55 -8.22
CA PRO A 270 -15.17 -27.41 -9.10
C PRO A 270 -16.31 -28.08 -8.31
N VAL A 271 -17.56 -27.79 -8.69
CA VAL A 271 -18.77 -28.38 -8.11
C VAL A 271 -19.40 -29.31 -9.15
N LEU A 272 -18.81 -30.51 -9.27
CA LEU A 272 -19.10 -31.45 -10.35
C LEU A 272 -20.57 -31.87 -10.43
N HIS A 273 -21.26 -32.00 -9.29
CA HIS A 273 -22.68 -32.40 -9.27
C HIS A 273 -23.63 -31.32 -9.82
N LEU A 274 -23.20 -30.06 -9.86
CA LEU A 274 -23.93 -28.95 -10.48
C LEU A 274 -23.42 -28.63 -11.89
N GLY A 275 -22.33 -29.26 -12.32
CA GLY A 275 -21.68 -28.97 -13.61
C GLY A 275 -21.00 -27.60 -13.67
N VAL A 276 -20.77 -26.93 -12.53
CA VAL A 276 -20.20 -25.58 -12.45
C VAL A 276 -18.78 -25.62 -11.91
N THR A 277 -17.87 -24.82 -12.49
CA THR A 277 -16.52 -24.60 -11.96
C THR A 277 -16.32 -23.13 -11.66
N LEU A 278 -16.26 -22.80 -10.38
CA LEU A 278 -16.09 -21.43 -9.92
C LEU A 278 -14.61 -21.11 -9.66
N VAL A 279 -14.28 -19.82 -9.73
CA VAL A 279 -12.99 -19.30 -9.34
C VAL A 279 -13.18 -18.44 -8.10
N GLY A 280 -12.64 -18.90 -6.98
CA GLY A 280 -12.62 -18.15 -5.73
C GLY A 280 -11.43 -17.20 -5.70
N VAL A 281 -11.68 -15.90 -5.59
CA VAL A 281 -10.67 -14.84 -5.50
C VAL A 281 -10.75 -14.17 -4.14
N ALA A 282 -9.68 -14.26 -3.36
CA ALA A 282 -9.57 -13.56 -2.08
C ALA A 282 -9.00 -12.16 -2.28
N LEU A 283 -9.64 -11.17 -1.66
CA LEU A 283 -9.25 -9.77 -1.70
C LEU A 283 -8.69 -9.29 -0.36
N THR A 284 -7.88 -8.23 -0.41
CA THR A 284 -7.38 -7.47 0.75
C THR A 284 -8.47 -6.94 1.67
N SER A 285 -9.69 -6.74 1.15
CA SER A 285 -10.85 -6.30 1.94
C SER A 285 -11.43 -7.38 2.86
N GLY A 286 -10.95 -8.62 2.79
CA GLY A 286 -11.51 -9.77 3.51
C GLY A 286 -12.67 -10.44 2.78
N HIS A 287 -13.10 -9.90 1.64
CA HIS A 287 -14.07 -10.56 0.76
C HIS A 287 -13.38 -11.63 -0.11
N VAL A 288 -14.02 -12.78 -0.21
CA VAL A 288 -13.73 -13.84 -1.17
C VAL A 288 -14.88 -13.88 -2.17
N HIS A 289 -14.61 -13.54 -3.42
CA HIS A 289 -15.61 -13.54 -4.49
C HIS A 289 -15.51 -14.83 -5.30
N PHE A 290 -16.65 -15.43 -5.64
CA PHE A 290 -16.74 -16.58 -6.53
C PHE A 290 -17.24 -16.15 -7.90
N TYR A 291 -16.43 -16.43 -8.92
CA TYR A 291 -16.71 -16.06 -10.30
C TYR A 291 -16.99 -17.28 -11.17
N GLU A 292 -17.96 -17.13 -12.09
CA GLU A 292 -18.13 -17.98 -13.26
C GLU A 292 -17.92 -17.12 -14.51
N GLY A 293 -16.83 -17.36 -15.23
CA GLY A 293 -16.37 -16.45 -16.28
C GLY A 293 -16.15 -15.04 -15.71
N LYS A 294 -16.89 -14.05 -16.24
CA LYS A 294 -16.81 -12.65 -15.77
C LYS A 294 -17.79 -12.32 -14.65
N ALA A 295 -18.81 -13.16 -14.43
CA ALA A 295 -19.91 -12.86 -13.52
C ALA A 295 -19.52 -13.26 -12.09
N ARG A 296 -19.71 -12.34 -11.13
CA ARG A 296 -19.60 -12.65 -9.70
C ARG A 296 -20.91 -13.32 -9.26
N LEU A 297 -20.84 -14.58 -8.84
CA LEU A 297 -22.01 -15.35 -8.43
C LEU A 297 -22.25 -15.31 -6.93
N ASP A 298 -21.19 -15.36 -6.13
CA ASP A 298 -21.32 -15.36 -4.68
C ASP A 298 -20.15 -14.62 -4.00
N THR A 299 -20.32 -14.27 -2.72
CA THR A 299 -19.31 -13.62 -1.90
C THR A 299 -19.33 -14.16 -0.48
N LEU A 300 -18.15 -14.57 -0.01
CA LEU A 300 -17.90 -14.93 1.37
C LEU A 300 -17.10 -13.81 2.04
N PHE A 301 -17.51 -13.38 3.23
CA PHE A 301 -16.73 -12.45 4.04
C PHE A 301 -15.91 -13.19 5.10
N VAL A 302 -14.63 -12.85 5.19
CA VAL A 302 -13.67 -13.32 6.19
C VAL A 302 -13.25 -12.09 7.01
N ARG A 303 -13.23 -12.20 8.34
CA ARG A 303 -12.89 -11.10 9.27
C ARG A 303 -11.41 -10.68 9.24
N ASP A 304 -10.68 -11.17 8.25
CA ASP A 304 -9.27 -10.94 7.97
C ASP A 304 -9.02 -11.30 6.49
N VAL A 305 -7.79 -11.18 6.04
CA VAL A 305 -7.33 -11.53 4.71
C VAL A 305 -7.22 -13.05 4.54
N ALA A 306 -7.88 -13.62 3.53
CA ALA A 306 -7.72 -15.01 3.13
C ALA A 306 -6.41 -15.22 2.34
N SER A 307 -5.32 -15.55 3.06
CA SER A 307 -3.99 -15.73 2.48
C SER A 307 -3.87 -17.00 1.65
N VAL A 308 -4.46 -18.11 2.09
CA VAL A 308 -4.45 -19.39 1.37
C VAL A 308 -5.85 -19.96 1.33
N MET A 309 -6.25 -20.45 0.16
CA MET A 309 -7.53 -21.13 -0.04
C MET A 309 -7.31 -22.44 -0.77
N ARG A 310 -8.03 -23.48 -0.35
CA ARG A 310 -8.09 -24.76 -1.05
C ARG A 310 -9.49 -25.34 -0.95
N PHE A 311 -10.07 -25.69 -2.09
CA PHE A 311 -11.34 -26.39 -2.14
C PHE A 311 -11.14 -27.88 -2.43
N GLY A 312 -11.87 -28.73 -1.73
CA GLY A 312 -11.88 -30.16 -1.99
C GLY A 312 -12.47 -30.98 -0.85
N ARG A 313 -12.19 -32.28 -0.88
CA ARG A 313 -12.68 -33.24 0.10
C ARG A 313 -11.87 -33.19 1.40
N LEU A 314 -12.57 -33.09 2.54
CA LEU A 314 -12.00 -33.19 3.87
C LEU A 314 -12.80 -34.22 4.68
N GLY A 315 -12.19 -35.38 4.96
CA GLY A 315 -12.87 -36.48 5.63
C GLY A 315 -14.00 -37.08 4.77
N GLN A 316 -15.22 -37.08 5.32
CA GLN A 316 -16.41 -37.58 4.64
C GLN A 316 -17.07 -36.52 3.74
N GLU A 317 -16.79 -35.24 3.96
CA GLU A 317 -17.38 -34.13 3.21
C GLU A 317 -16.58 -33.86 1.93
N GLU A 318 -17.24 -33.87 0.77
CA GLU A 318 -16.59 -33.70 -0.54
C GLU A 318 -16.33 -32.24 -0.92
N HIS A 319 -17.11 -31.31 -0.37
CA HIS A 319 -17.13 -29.91 -0.79
C HIS A 319 -16.80 -29.00 0.38
N VAL A 320 -15.52 -28.94 0.73
CA VAL A 320 -15.02 -28.09 1.82
C VAL A 320 -14.04 -27.06 1.28
N LEU A 321 -14.33 -25.79 1.53
CA LEU A 321 -13.40 -24.69 1.35
C LEU A 321 -12.61 -24.48 2.63
N ILE A 322 -11.30 -24.71 2.53
CA ILE A 322 -10.33 -24.46 3.59
C ILE A 322 -9.72 -23.09 3.34
N VAL A 323 -9.78 -22.22 4.35
CA VAL A 323 -9.22 -20.87 4.29
C VAL A 323 -8.25 -20.69 5.46
N VAL A 324 -7.04 -20.25 5.17
CA VAL A 324 -6.06 -19.80 6.16
C VAL A 324 -5.89 -18.29 6.02
N THR A 325 -6.11 -17.60 7.13
CA THR A 325 -6.04 -16.13 7.17
C THR A 325 -4.60 -15.63 7.40
N GLY A 326 -4.34 -14.36 7.08
CA GLY A 326 -3.04 -13.73 7.30
C GLY A 326 -2.62 -13.69 8.78
N SER A 327 -3.58 -13.60 9.70
CA SER A 327 -3.37 -13.71 11.15
C SER A 327 -3.10 -15.14 11.65
N GLY A 328 -3.17 -16.16 10.78
CA GLY A 328 -2.94 -17.56 11.15
C GLY A 328 -4.19 -18.33 11.56
N ASN A 329 -5.39 -17.72 11.51
CA ASN A 329 -6.63 -18.45 11.79
C ASN A 329 -7.00 -19.41 10.65
N LEU A 330 -7.44 -20.61 11.00
CA LEU A 330 -7.96 -21.63 10.10
C LEU A 330 -9.50 -21.62 10.10
N MET A 331 -10.10 -21.50 8.92
CA MET A 331 -11.55 -21.53 8.72
C MET A 331 -11.92 -22.64 7.73
N LEU A 332 -12.97 -23.38 8.06
CA LEU A 332 -13.53 -24.43 7.21
C LEU A 332 -14.98 -24.06 6.85
N LYS A 333 -15.31 -24.08 5.56
CA LYS A 333 -16.66 -23.82 5.05
C LYS A 333 -17.12 -24.99 4.22
N ILE A 334 -18.18 -25.66 4.68
CA ILE A 334 -18.79 -26.79 3.96
C ILE A 334 -19.87 -26.23 3.04
N LEU A 335 -19.80 -26.57 1.76
CA LEU A 335 -20.82 -26.21 0.79
C LEU A 335 -22.03 -27.13 0.96
N LYS A 336 -23.22 -26.53 1.08
CA LYS A 336 -24.46 -27.30 1.19
C LYS A 336 -24.75 -28.02 -0.13
N ARG A 337 -25.32 -29.24 -0.05
CA ARG A 337 -25.75 -30.03 -1.22
C ARG A 337 -26.88 -29.37 -2.02
N THR A 338 -27.64 -28.48 -1.38
CA THR A 338 -28.73 -27.70 -1.97
C THR A 338 -28.27 -26.31 -2.42
N ALA A 339 -26.97 -26.11 -2.61
CA ALA A 339 -26.46 -24.84 -3.09
C ALA A 339 -26.75 -24.71 -4.58
N ASP A 340 -27.36 -23.60 -4.97
CA ASP A 340 -27.66 -23.28 -6.36
C ASP A 340 -26.86 -22.03 -6.77
N PHE A 341 -26.01 -22.18 -7.78
CA PHE A 341 -25.16 -21.09 -8.30
C PHE A 341 -25.75 -20.42 -9.55
N ASN A 342 -27.07 -20.41 -9.68
CA ASN A 342 -27.73 -19.78 -10.83
C ASN A 342 -27.54 -18.25 -10.77
N SER A 343 -27.22 -17.65 -11.92
CA SER A 343 -27.02 -16.21 -12.09
C SER A 343 -28.23 -15.34 -11.70
N SER A 344 -29.41 -15.95 -11.59
CA SER A 344 -30.66 -15.31 -11.09
C SER A 344 -30.71 -15.19 -9.55
N ALA A 345 -29.95 -16.04 -8.82
CA ALA A 345 -29.93 -16.07 -7.36
C ALA A 345 -28.88 -15.13 -6.76
N ALA A 346 -27.82 -14.83 -7.51
CA ALA A 346 -27.01 -13.66 -7.24
C ALA A 346 -27.89 -12.45 -7.55
N GLY A 347 -28.24 -11.65 -6.55
CA GLY A 347 -28.88 -10.34 -6.72
C GLY A 347 -27.97 -9.34 -7.44
N VAL A 348 -27.40 -9.76 -8.57
CA VAL A 348 -26.87 -8.92 -9.62
C VAL A 348 -28.10 -8.24 -10.17
N GLU A 349 -28.43 -7.08 -9.61
CA GLU A 349 -29.05 -6.06 -10.43
C GLU A 349 -28.25 -6.04 -11.73
N PRO A 350 -28.87 -6.36 -12.88
CA PRO A 350 -28.15 -6.32 -14.12
C PRO A 350 -27.52 -4.93 -14.18
N ALA A 351 -26.18 -4.89 -14.28
CA ALA A 351 -25.49 -3.65 -14.59
C ALA A 351 -26.30 -3.00 -15.70
N PRO A 352 -26.83 -1.77 -15.49
CA PRO A 352 -27.86 -1.25 -16.36
C PRO A 352 -27.29 -1.35 -17.76
N SER A 353 -28.00 -2.12 -18.60
CA SER A 353 -27.89 -2.04 -20.04
C SER A 353 -27.64 -0.58 -20.37
N ALA A 354 -26.65 -0.31 -21.22
CA ALA A 354 -26.22 1.03 -21.64
C ALA A 354 -27.34 1.87 -22.30
N ALA A 355 -28.61 1.46 -22.19
CA ALA A 355 -29.82 2.19 -22.55
C ALA A 355 -30.70 2.62 -21.36
N ALA A 356 -30.34 2.36 -20.09
CA ALA A 356 -31.16 2.76 -18.94
C ALA A 356 -30.30 3.22 -17.74
N GLY A 357 -29.65 4.39 -17.85
CA GLY A 357 -28.79 4.83 -16.75
C GLY A 357 -28.06 6.17 -16.88
N HIS A 358 -28.45 7.06 -17.79
CA HIS A 358 -28.17 8.47 -17.52
C HIS A 358 -29.04 8.84 -16.32
N LYS A 359 -28.45 8.81 -15.11
CA LYS A 359 -29.02 9.46 -13.94
C LYS A 359 -29.46 10.84 -14.45
N PRO A 360 -30.78 11.12 -14.52
CA PRO A 360 -31.24 12.35 -15.16
C PRO A 360 -30.53 13.48 -14.44
N TRP A 361 -29.88 14.36 -15.21
CA TRP A 361 -29.20 15.52 -14.66
C TRP A 361 -30.14 16.13 -13.63
N LEU A 362 -29.67 16.26 -12.39
CA LEU A 362 -30.43 16.86 -11.29
C LEU A 362 -30.51 18.37 -11.55
N ILE A 363 -31.24 18.76 -12.60
CA ILE A 363 -31.52 20.15 -12.93
C ILE A 363 -32.61 20.59 -11.96
N PRO A 364 -32.31 21.53 -11.04
CA PRO A 364 -33.32 22.03 -10.12
C PRO A 364 -34.50 22.62 -10.90
N LYS A 365 -35.72 22.27 -10.51
CA LYS A 365 -36.93 22.83 -11.13
C LYS A 365 -37.03 24.32 -10.80
N LYS A 366 -37.30 25.15 -11.82
CA LYS A 366 -37.54 26.59 -11.63
C LYS A 366 -38.84 26.78 -10.85
N SER A 367 -38.76 27.52 -9.75
CA SER A 367 -39.91 27.83 -8.90
C SER A 367 -40.77 28.94 -9.51
N LYS A 368 -41.99 29.12 -8.99
CA LYS A 368 -42.87 30.24 -9.36
C LYS A 368 -42.19 31.60 -9.10
N LEU A 369 -41.48 31.73 -7.98
CA LEU A 369 -40.71 32.93 -7.65
C LEU A 369 -39.66 33.28 -8.71
N PHE A 370 -38.96 32.28 -9.25
CA PHE A 370 -38.00 32.51 -10.34
C PHE A 370 -38.67 33.09 -11.59
N LEU A 371 -39.87 32.59 -11.93
CA LEU A 371 -40.64 33.08 -13.09
C LEU A 371 -41.16 34.51 -12.85
N GLU A 372 -41.66 34.80 -11.66
CA GLU A 372 -42.13 36.13 -11.25
C GLU A 372 -40.97 37.15 -11.24
N GLN A 373 -39.80 36.77 -10.71
CA GLN A 373 -38.60 37.61 -10.76
C GLN A 373 -38.13 37.86 -12.20
N SER A 374 -38.15 36.84 -13.06
CA SER A 374 -37.79 36.97 -14.48
C SER A 374 -38.73 37.91 -15.23
N ALA A 375 -40.03 37.92 -14.88
CA ALA A 375 -41.00 38.86 -15.45
C ALA A 375 -40.72 40.30 -15.00
N ARG A 376 -40.48 40.50 -13.69
CA ARG A 376 -40.11 41.82 -13.13
C ARG A 376 -38.83 42.38 -13.76
N GLU A 377 -37.81 41.53 -13.92
CA GLU A 377 -36.53 41.91 -14.55
C GLU A 377 -36.70 42.30 -16.01
N ARG A 378 -37.61 41.64 -16.75
CA ARG A 378 -37.91 41.99 -18.15
C ARG A 378 -38.59 43.35 -18.27
N GLU A 379 -39.53 43.68 -17.37
CA GLU A 379 -40.26 44.94 -17.38
C GLU A 379 -39.40 46.13 -16.92
N ASN A 380 -38.49 45.91 -15.96
CA ASN A 380 -37.72 46.96 -15.31
C ASN A 380 -36.20 46.83 -15.51
N ALA A 381 -35.76 46.27 -16.64
CA ALA A 381 -34.33 45.98 -16.88
C ALA A 381 -33.44 47.23 -16.81
N VAL A 382 -33.88 48.33 -17.41
CA VAL A 382 -33.11 49.58 -17.51
C VAL A 382 -32.84 50.22 -16.14
N PRO A 383 -33.85 50.51 -15.28
CA PRO A 383 -33.59 51.11 -13.97
C PRO A 383 -32.81 50.17 -13.04
N MET A 384 -33.01 48.85 -13.13
CA MET A 384 -32.22 47.88 -12.37
C MET A 384 -30.74 47.92 -12.77
N HIS A 385 -30.45 48.04 -14.08
CA HIS A 385 -29.08 48.16 -14.57
C HIS A 385 -28.42 49.46 -14.10
N GLU A 386 -29.10 50.60 -14.22
CA GLU A 386 -28.57 51.90 -13.80
C GLU A 386 -28.27 51.95 -12.29
N ALA A 387 -29.20 51.45 -11.47
CA ALA A 387 -28.99 51.34 -10.02
C ALA A 387 -27.81 50.44 -9.67
N PHE A 388 -27.68 49.29 -10.35
CA PHE A 388 -26.55 48.39 -10.17
C PHE A 388 -25.21 49.04 -10.54
N GLN A 389 -25.14 49.78 -11.66
CA GLN A 389 -23.92 50.48 -12.06
C GLN A 389 -23.51 51.56 -11.05
N LEU A 390 -24.48 52.32 -10.53
CA LEU A 390 -24.22 53.36 -9.53
C LEU A 390 -23.70 52.75 -8.22
N GLU A 391 -24.35 51.69 -7.72
CA GLU A 391 -23.91 51.00 -6.50
C GLU A 391 -22.59 50.27 -6.69
N LEU A 392 -22.34 49.67 -7.85
CA LEU A 392 -21.06 49.03 -8.16
C LEU A 392 -19.91 50.05 -8.16
N ASN A 393 -20.13 51.24 -8.71
CA ASN A 393 -19.14 52.32 -8.67
C ASN A 393 -18.90 52.82 -7.24
N ARG A 394 -19.96 52.94 -6.44
CA ARG A 394 -19.85 53.28 -5.01
C ARG A 394 -19.06 52.22 -4.24
N LEU A 395 -19.32 50.94 -4.50
CA LEU A 395 -18.59 49.82 -3.92
C LEU A 395 -17.11 49.85 -4.31
N ARG A 396 -16.79 50.09 -5.60
CA ARG A 396 -15.40 50.23 -6.07
C ARG A 396 -14.70 51.39 -5.36
N LEU A 397 -15.36 52.53 -5.22
CA LEU A 397 -14.78 53.69 -4.51
C LEU A 397 -14.55 53.39 -3.03
N LEU A 398 -15.50 52.74 -2.36
CA LEU A 398 -15.36 52.34 -0.95
C LEU A 398 -14.25 51.31 -0.77
N ALA A 399 -14.22 50.27 -1.62
CA ALA A 399 -13.20 49.23 -1.61
C ALA A 399 -11.80 49.82 -1.84
N THR A 400 -11.64 50.72 -2.80
CA THR A 400 -10.35 51.39 -3.06
C THR A 400 -9.91 52.30 -1.92
N ARG A 401 -10.82 53.07 -1.31
CA ARG A 401 -10.51 53.86 -0.10
C ARG A 401 -10.08 52.98 1.06
N THR A 402 -10.86 51.95 1.38
CA THR A 402 -10.55 51.04 2.49
C THR A 402 -9.25 50.27 2.27
N LEU A 403 -8.97 49.84 1.03
CA LEU A 403 -7.68 49.24 0.68
C LEU A 403 -6.52 50.24 0.81
N LEU A 404 -6.69 51.48 0.38
CA LEU A 404 -5.66 52.52 0.53
C LEU A 404 -5.37 52.79 2.02
N ASP A 405 -6.41 52.90 2.83
CA ASP A 405 -6.27 53.08 4.28
C ASP A 405 -5.55 51.89 4.94
N ALA A 406 -5.89 50.66 4.56
CA ALA A 406 -5.20 49.44 5.02
C ALA A 406 -3.72 49.40 4.58
N HIS A 407 -3.43 49.81 3.34
CA HIS A 407 -2.07 49.94 2.83
C HIS A 407 -1.28 51.02 3.58
N ALA A 408 -1.89 52.18 3.87
CA ALA A 408 -1.26 53.26 4.62
C ALA A 408 -0.91 52.82 6.06
N LYS A 409 -1.76 52.00 6.67
CA LYS A 409 -1.55 51.42 8.01
C LYS A 409 -0.74 50.13 8.03
N SER A 410 -0.42 49.55 6.87
CA SER A 410 0.28 48.26 6.72
C SER A 410 -0.45 47.05 7.34
N GLU A 411 -1.79 47.11 7.47
CA GLU A 411 -2.66 46.06 8.06
C GLU A 411 -2.95 44.90 7.08
N ASN A 412 -2.00 44.60 6.19
CA ASN A 412 -2.14 43.54 5.21
C ASN A 412 -1.41 42.28 5.67
N PHE A 413 -2.01 41.11 5.43
CA PHE A 413 -1.38 39.80 5.68
C PHE A 413 -0.37 39.39 4.60
N MET A 414 -0.31 40.15 3.50
CA MET A 414 0.53 39.93 2.33
C MET A 414 1.26 41.22 1.97
N GLY A 415 2.58 41.14 1.81
CA GLY A 415 3.38 42.27 1.32
C GLY A 415 3.12 42.53 -0.16
N VAL A 416 3.07 43.80 -0.57
CA VAL A 416 2.94 44.21 -1.98
C VAL A 416 4.08 45.16 -2.36
N GLY A 417 4.64 44.98 -3.56
CA GLY A 417 5.69 45.83 -4.14
C GLY A 417 7.06 45.14 -4.20
N ALA A 418 8.17 45.86 -3.98
CA ALA A 418 9.55 45.35 -4.06
C ALA A 418 9.90 44.19 -3.08
N MET A 419 8.93 43.72 -2.30
CA MET A 419 8.97 42.50 -1.51
C MET A 419 7.72 41.69 -1.87
N GLU A 420 7.88 40.76 -2.81
CA GLU A 420 6.92 39.68 -3.07
C GLU A 420 7.49 38.37 -2.49
N PRO A 421 6.68 37.51 -1.86
CA PRO A 421 5.53 37.77 -1.02
C PRO A 421 5.75 37.12 0.36
N ILE A 422 5.97 37.93 1.40
CA ILE A 422 6.02 37.39 2.77
C ILE A 422 4.58 37.29 3.29
N GLY A 423 4.22 36.13 3.83
CA GLY A 423 3.01 35.91 4.60
C GLY A 423 3.30 35.92 6.09
N LEU A 424 2.45 36.59 6.86
CA LEU A 424 2.47 36.58 8.33
C LEU A 424 1.13 36.05 8.83
N THR A 425 1.14 34.94 9.56
CA THR A 425 -0.06 34.42 10.25
C THR A 425 0.25 34.18 11.73
N ALA A 426 -0.76 34.32 12.57
CA ALA A 426 -0.64 34.12 14.02
C ALA A 426 -1.71 33.13 14.48
N GLU A 427 -1.30 32.14 15.27
CA GLU A 427 -2.20 31.20 15.94
C GLU A 427 -2.04 31.37 17.46
N VAL A 428 -3.16 31.42 18.18
CA VAL A 428 -3.17 31.58 19.63
C VAL A 428 -3.65 30.28 20.26
N GLU A 429 -2.86 29.74 21.17
CA GLU A 429 -3.17 28.53 21.93
C GLU A 429 -3.13 28.82 23.43
N GLY A 430 -4.09 28.27 24.17
CA GLY A 430 -4.17 28.38 25.62
C GLY A 430 -5.51 28.90 26.09
N LEU A 431 -5.89 28.51 27.31
CA LEU A 431 -7.12 28.93 27.99
C LEU A 431 -6.88 30.11 28.95
N GLY A 432 -5.68 30.70 28.92
CA GLY A 432 -5.26 31.76 29.84
C GLY A 432 -4.87 31.25 31.23
N PRO A 433 -4.31 32.10 32.12
CA PRO A 433 -3.87 33.48 31.87
C PRO A 433 -2.59 33.58 31.01
N VAL A 434 -1.98 32.43 30.70
CA VAL A 434 -0.80 32.32 29.85
C VAL A 434 -1.21 31.75 28.49
N PHE A 435 -0.89 32.46 27.43
CA PHE A 435 -1.13 32.06 26.04
C PHE A 435 0.19 31.83 25.30
N ARG A 436 0.19 30.86 24.40
CA ARG A 436 1.25 30.64 23.42
C ARG A 436 0.78 31.19 22.08
N VAL A 437 1.39 32.28 21.63
CA VAL A 437 1.16 32.84 20.31
C VAL A 437 2.24 32.37 19.36
N THR A 438 1.87 31.54 18.39
CA THR A 438 2.78 31.02 17.37
C THR A 438 2.65 31.84 16.10
N LEU A 439 3.72 32.53 15.74
CA LEU A 439 3.80 33.27 14.49
C LEU A 439 4.39 32.40 13.38
N PHE A 440 3.80 32.47 12.20
CA PHE A 440 4.33 31.86 11.00
C PHE A 440 4.73 32.94 10.01
N VAL A 441 6.01 32.96 9.66
CA VAL A 441 6.57 33.82 8.64
C VAL A 441 6.92 32.95 7.44
N GLU A 442 6.21 33.16 6.33
CA GLU A 442 6.33 32.36 5.12
C GLU A 442 6.87 33.22 3.98
N ASN A 443 7.92 32.76 3.30
CA ASN A 443 8.37 33.35 2.05
C ASN A 443 7.68 32.63 0.88
N LYS A 444 6.69 33.26 0.26
CA LYS A 444 5.96 32.70 -0.89
C LYS A 444 6.66 32.96 -2.23
N SER A 445 7.89 33.48 -2.22
CA SER A 445 8.63 33.72 -3.45
C SER A 445 9.25 32.42 -3.94
N LYS A 446 9.36 32.28 -5.27
CA LYS A 446 9.89 31.06 -5.90
C LYS A 446 11.41 31.07 -6.05
N GLU A 447 12.03 32.25 -6.07
CA GLU A 447 13.42 32.41 -6.51
C GLU A 447 14.30 33.25 -5.56
N ARG A 448 13.73 34.00 -4.61
CA ARG A 448 14.48 34.96 -3.79
C ARG A 448 14.43 34.64 -2.30
N ALA A 449 15.59 34.46 -1.67
CA ALA A 449 15.66 34.41 -0.22
C ALA A 449 15.47 35.81 0.39
N VAL A 450 14.90 35.87 1.59
CA VAL A 450 14.73 37.13 2.34
C VAL A 450 15.53 37.11 3.63
N ALA A 451 16.28 38.18 3.88
CA ALA A 451 17.05 38.41 5.10
C ALA A 451 16.78 39.80 5.69
N GLY A 452 17.26 40.03 6.93
CA GLY A 452 17.14 41.33 7.60
C GLY A 452 15.72 41.64 8.09
N LEU A 453 14.96 40.60 8.45
CA LEU A 453 13.61 40.72 9.02
C LEU A 453 13.66 40.62 10.54
N ALA A 454 12.77 41.34 11.22
CA ALA A 454 12.56 41.21 12.65
C ALA A 454 11.07 41.29 12.97
N VAL A 455 10.63 40.56 13.99
CA VAL A 455 9.27 40.60 14.51
C VAL A 455 9.27 41.41 15.80
N LEU A 456 8.32 42.31 15.92
CA LEU A 456 8.07 43.12 17.11
C LEU A 456 6.62 42.93 17.58
N PHE A 457 6.44 42.50 18.82
CA PHE A 457 5.16 42.49 19.51
C PHE A 457 4.93 43.84 20.18
N HIS A 458 3.82 44.48 19.83
CA HIS A 458 3.34 45.71 20.42
C HIS A 458 2.02 45.45 21.16
N ALA A 459 2.10 45.44 22.48
CA ALA A 459 0.97 45.30 23.38
C ALA A 459 1.05 46.34 24.50
N HIS A 460 -0.09 46.75 25.04
CA HIS A 460 -0.11 47.59 26.24
C HIS A 460 0.34 46.75 27.44
N THR A 461 1.42 47.19 28.10
CA THR A 461 2.04 46.50 29.25
C THR A 461 1.11 46.38 30.46
N ALA A 462 0.06 47.21 30.53
CA ALA A 462 -1.00 47.11 31.54
C ALA A 462 -1.92 45.89 31.33
N HIS A 463 -1.94 45.29 30.14
CA HIS A 463 -2.87 44.21 29.77
C HIS A 463 -2.17 42.90 29.43
N TYR A 464 -1.04 42.97 28.72
CA TYR A 464 -0.28 41.78 28.34
C TYR A 464 1.21 41.96 28.56
N ARG A 465 1.84 40.93 29.13
CA ARG A 465 3.29 40.80 29.24
C ARG A 465 3.79 39.80 28.22
N VAL A 466 4.57 40.27 27.25
CA VAL A 466 5.16 39.45 26.17
C VAL A 466 6.58 39.05 26.53
N THR A 467 6.87 37.76 26.47
CA THR A 467 8.24 37.24 26.64
C THR A 467 9.01 37.47 25.33
N ASN A 468 10.18 38.11 25.36
CA ASN A 468 10.98 38.44 24.18
C ASN A 468 10.16 39.18 23.09
N PRO A 469 9.76 40.44 23.33
CA PRO A 469 8.91 41.19 22.41
C PRO A 469 9.58 41.50 21.06
N TYR A 470 10.90 41.40 20.95
CA TYR A 470 11.65 41.59 19.71
C TYR A 470 12.43 40.34 19.34
N ILE A 471 12.19 39.81 18.14
CA ILE A 471 12.77 38.55 17.64
C ILE A 471 13.39 38.81 16.27
N LYS A 472 14.68 38.53 16.11
CA LYS A 472 15.33 38.56 14.80
C LYS A 472 14.97 37.31 14.00
N VAL A 473 14.51 37.50 12.77
CA VAL A 473 14.12 36.41 11.87
C VAL A 473 15.35 36.03 11.03
N PRO A 474 15.79 34.76 11.05
CA PRO A 474 16.89 34.30 10.21
C PRO A 474 16.48 34.32 8.73
N LEU A 475 17.46 34.13 7.84
CA LEU A 475 17.23 34.09 6.40
C LEU A 475 16.18 33.03 6.04
N ILE A 476 15.14 33.41 5.29
CA ILE A 476 14.07 32.52 4.84
C ILE A 476 14.29 32.17 3.37
N SER A 477 14.48 30.89 3.08
CA SER A 477 14.60 30.38 1.71
C SER A 477 13.31 30.59 0.89
N PRO A 478 13.37 30.57 -0.45
CA PRO A 478 12.18 30.55 -1.29
C PRO A 478 11.25 29.38 -0.90
N GLY A 479 9.94 29.63 -0.75
CA GLY A 479 8.95 28.66 -0.25
C GLY A 479 9.09 28.26 1.23
N GLY A 480 10.05 28.84 1.96
CA GLY A 480 10.32 28.49 3.36
C GLY A 480 9.30 29.07 4.33
N LYS A 481 8.95 28.31 5.37
CA LYS A 481 8.04 28.72 6.45
C LYS A 481 8.71 28.52 7.81
N LEU A 482 8.85 29.60 8.57
CA LEU A 482 9.42 29.58 9.92
C LEU A 482 8.34 29.82 10.98
N LYS A 483 8.51 29.19 12.15
CA LYS A 483 7.60 29.29 13.29
C LYS A 483 8.30 29.95 14.48
N PHE A 484 7.65 30.93 15.09
CA PHE A 484 8.14 31.66 16.27
C PHE A 484 7.10 31.60 17.39
N PRO A 485 7.18 30.60 18.29
CA PRO A 485 6.31 30.52 19.45
C PRO A 485 6.74 31.54 20.52
N THR A 486 5.81 32.38 20.96
CA THR A 486 6.04 33.43 21.96
C THR A 486 5.02 33.31 23.08
N LYS A 487 5.49 33.38 24.33
CA LYS A 487 4.65 33.32 25.53
C LYS A 487 4.12 34.73 25.85
N ILE A 488 2.80 34.87 25.92
CA ILE A 488 2.09 36.10 26.27
C ILE A 488 1.24 35.83 27.51
N GLU A 489 1.41 36.63 28.55
CA GLU A 489 0.67 36.49 29.81
C GLU A 489 -0.27 37.68 29.99
N GLU A 490 -1.54 37.42 30.29
CA GLU A 490 -2.50 38.46 30.65
C GLU A 490 -2.22 38.96 32.07
N VAL A 491 -2.19 40.28 32.23
CA VAL A 491 -1.95 40.96 33.51
C VAL A 491 -3.29 41.37 34.09
N PHE A 492 -3.55 40.94 35.33
CA PHE A 492 -4.75 41.29 36.09
C PHE A 492 -4.41 42.27 37.21
N GLU A 493 -5.24 43.29 37.40
CA GLU A 493 -5.22 44.18 38.57
C GLU A 493 -5.71 43.43 39.83
N GLU A 494 -5.37 43.93 41.03
CA GLU A 494 -5.73 43.28 42.31
C GLU A 494 -7.25 43.20 42.57
N ASN A 495 -8.02 44.11 41.96
CA ASN A 495 -9.49 44.10 41.93
C ASN A 495 -10.00 43.65 40.56
N ILE A 496 -10.26 42.37 40.41
CA ILE A 496 -10.73 41.78 39.15
C ILE A 496 -12.24 41.99 39.00
N ASN A 497 -12.67 42.83 38.05
CA ASN A 497 -14.08 42.85 37.65
C ASN A 497 -14.43 41.54 36.91
N PRO A 498 -15.41 40.73 37.36
CA PRO A 498 -15.81 39.48 36.71
C PRO A 498 -16.25 39.64 35.24
N ASP A 499 -16.66 40.84 34.80
CA ASP A 499 -17.02 41.13 33.41
C ASP A 499 -15.85 40.94 32.43
N VAL A 500 -14.61 40.97 32.92
CA VAL A 500 -13.38 40.74 32.15
C VAL A 500 -13.32 39.32 31.55
N PHE A 501 -13.95 38.34 32.19
CA PHE A 501 -13.99 36.96 31.69
C PHE A 501 -15.06 36.72 30.62
N PHE A 502 -16.05 37.61 30.54
CA PHE A 502 -17.17 37.51 29.59
C PHE A 502 -17.10 38.57 28.48
N ARG A 503 -15.92 39.17 28.24
CA ARG A 503 -15.63 40.13 27.15
C ARG A 503 -16.26 39.78 25.78
N PRO A 504 -16.28 38.51 25.29
CA PRO A 504 -16.93 38.20 24.01
C PRO A 504 -18.47 38.31 24.03
N VAL A 505 -19.10 38.24 25.21
CA VAL A 505 -20.55 38.33 25.41
C VAL A 505 -21.00 39.75 25.73
N THR A 506 -20.19 40.52 26.47
CA THR A 506 -20.51 41.88 26.92
C THR A 506 -20.20 42.97 25.89
N GLY A 507 -19.56 42.63 24.76
CA GLY A 507 -19.13 43.59 23.73
C GLY A 507 -18.00 44.52 24.16
N GLN A 508 -17.47 44.36 25.39
CA GLN A 508 -16.36 45.15 25.94
C GLN A 508 -14.97 44.63 25.53
N ALA A 509 -14.89 43.73 24.55
CA ALA A 509 -13.65 43.18 24.01
C ALA A 509 -12.79 44.18 23.19
N GLY A 510 -12.89 45.49 23.46
CA GLY A 510 -12.24 46.58 22.70
C GLY A 510 -10.71 46.53 22.68
N ASP A 511 -10.04 47.68 22.52
CA ASP A 511 -8.57 47.79 22.35
C ASP A 511 -7.73 47.07 23.43
N ARG A 512 -8.31 46.75 24.59
CA ARG A 512 -7.68 45.98 25.67
C ARG A 512 -7.34 44.53 25.31
N ALA A 513 -7.98 43.94 24.31
CA ALA A 513 -7.77 42.53 23.92
C ALA A 513 -6.88 42.36 22.68
N LEU A 514 -6.30 43.44 22.15
CA LEU A 514 -5.54 43.41 20.89
C LEU A 514 -4.03 43.43 21.14
N VAL A 515 -3.34 42.48 20.54
CA VAL A 515 -1.87 42.47 20.44
C VAL A 515 -1.48 42.70 18.98
N LYS A 516 -0.71 43.75 18.71
CA LYS A 516 -0.22 44.05 17.35
C LYS A 516 1.13 43.39 17.14
N VAL A 517 1.29 42.69 16.03
CA VAL A 517 2.53 42.04 15.62
C VAL A 517 3.03 42.74 14.37
N LEU A 518 4.20 43.35 14.46
CA LEU A 518 4.82 44.13 13.40
C LEU A 518 6.01 43.35 12.83
N LEU A 519 6.02 43.14 11.52
CA LEU A 519 7.17 42.63 10.79
C LEU A 519 7.99 43.81 10.26
N LEU A 520 9.21 43.97 10.74
CA LEU A 520 10.14 45.04 10.41
C LEU A 520 11.22 44.54 9.45
N LYS A 521 11.79 45.47 8.66
CA LYS A 521 12.97 45.24 7.83
C LYS A 521 14.03 46.28 8.16
N GLU A 522 15.30 45.88 8.28
CA GLU A 522 16.41 46.74 8.74
C GLU A 522 16.53 48.05 7.93
N ASP A 523 16.25 48.03 6.62
CA ASP A 523 16.37 49.21 5.74
C ASP A 523 15.14 50.14 5.72
N ARG A 524 14.08 49.84 6.50
CA ARG A 524 12.80 50.58 6.43
C ARG A 524 12.34 51.08 7.80
N LYS A 525 11.90 52.35 7.83
CA LYS A 525 11.32 52.99 9.02
C LYS A 525 9.85 52.61 9.29
N ARG A 526 9.15 51.98 8.33
CA ARG A 526 7.76 51.56 8.45
C ARG A 526 7.69 50.03 8.45
N PRO A 527 6.76 49.41 9.22
CA PRO A 527 6.57 47.97 9.21
C PRO A 527 6.19 47.48 7.81
N VAL A 528 6.67 46.28 7.47
CA VAL A 528 6.38 45.57 6.22
C VAL A 528 4.99 44.96 6.27
N LEU A 529 4.64 44.34 7.39
CA LEU A 529 3.31 43.79 7.68
C LEU A 529 2.95 44.07 9.13
N ALA A 530 1.68 44.31 9.39
CA ALA A 530 1.10 44.37 10.71
C ALA A 530 -0.06 43.38 10.79
N ALA A 531 0.00 42.46 11.75
CA ALA A 531 -1.11 41.58 12.08
C ALA A 531 -1.65 41.95 13.46
N THR A 532 -2.96 42.12 13.56
CA THR A 532 -3.62 42.36 14.85
C THR A 532 -4.21 41.04 15.33
N VAL A 533 -3.73 40.54 16.46
CA VAL A 533 -4.20 39.32 17.10
C VAL A 533 -5.19 39.71 18.18
N GLN A 534 -6.43 39.25 18.05
CA GLN A 534 -7.42 39.35 19.12
C GLN A 534 -7.18 38.19 20.09
N MET A 535 -6.80 38.51 21.32
CA MET A 535 -6.53 37.53 22.36
C MET A 535 -7.85 36.98 22.92
N PRO A 536 -7.97 35.65 23.08
CA PRO A 536 -9.14 35.05 23.72
C PRO A 536 -9.20 35.43 25.20
N PRO A 537 -10.40 35.49 25.81
CA PRO A 537 -10.51 35.72 27.24
C PRO A 537 -9.91 34.56 28.03
N THR A 538 -9.30 34.87 29.18
CA THR A 538 -8.85 33.85 30.14
C THR A 538 -10.06 33.12 30.74
N ASP A 539 -10.00 31.80 30.81
CA ASP A 539 -10.99 30.96 31.48
C ASP A 539 -10.95 31.23 33.00
N PRO A 540 -12.09 31.58 33.63
CA PRO A 540 -12.18 31.79 35.09
C PRO A 540 -11.58 30.66 35.93
N MET A 541 -11.65 29.41 35.46
CA MET A 541 -11.15 28.24 36.18
C MET A 541 -9.62 28.15 36.22
N MET A 542 -8.93 28.94 35.39
CA MET A 542 -7.46 28.93 35.28
C MET A 542 -6.77 29.98 36.17
N LEU A 543 -7.54 30.74 36.96
CA LEU A 543 -7.00 31.69 37.94
C LEU A 543 -6.79 31.03 39.31
N PRO A 544 -5.71 31.38 40.03
CA PRO A 544 -5.52 30.93 41.41
C PRO A 544 -6.68 31.35 42.30
N PHE A 545 -7.23 30.41 43.08
CA PHE A 545 -8.39 30.59 43.97
C PHE A 545 -8.29 31.82 44.90
N GLU A 546 -7.08 32.19 45.33
CA GLU A 546 -6.82 33.33 46.22
C GLU A 546 -7.15 34.69 45.60
N LYS A 547 -7.02 34.84 44.27
CA LYS A 547 -7.30 36.11 43.57
C LYS A 547 -8.80 36.35 43.32
N ILE A 548 -9.62 35.31 43.47
CA ILE A 548 -11.07 35.38 43.24
C ILE A 548 -11.80 35.87 44.50
N GLN A 549 -11.27 35.58 45.71
CA GLN A 549 -11.92 35.96 46.98
C GLN A 549 -11.83 37.46 47.32
N SER A 550 -10.76 38.16 46.92
CA SER A 550 -10.59 39.60 47.22
C SER A 550 -11.68 40.48 46.56
N GLY A 551 -12.17 40.09 45.38
CA GLY A 551 -13.24 40.82 44.69
C GLY A 551 -14.62 40.63 45.30
N TYR A 552 -14.89 39.49 45.93
CA TYR A 552 -16.20 39.20 46.53
C TYR A 552 -16.43 39.86 47.89
N GLN A 553 -15.37 40.15 48.66
CA GLN A 553 -15.52 40.74 49.99
C GLN A 553 -15.94 42.22 49.98
N ASN A 554 -15.74 42.95 48.88
CA ASN A 554 -16.07 44.38 48.80
C ASN A 554 -17.48 44.71 48.27
N ASN A 555 -18.26 43.72 47.83
CA ASN A 555 -19.63 43.91 47.30
C ASN A 555 -20.74 43.39 48.24
N ALA A 556 -20.43 43.06 49.49
CA ALA A 556 -21.44 42.80 50.51
C ALA A 556 -22.02 44.13 51.03
N VAL A 557 -22.90 44.75 50.22
CA VAL A 557 -23.78 45.83 50.67
C VAL A 557 -25.08 45.21 51.17
N ASP A 558 -25.48 45.62 52.36
CA ASP A 558 -26.58 45.11 53.19
C ASP A 558 -27.91 44.92 52.46
N TRP A 559 -28.48 43.72 52.54
CA TRP A 559 -29.88 43.45 52.23
C TRP A 559 -30.68 43.41 53.55
N GLU A 560 -30.90 44.55 54.20
CA GLU A 560 -31.86 44.61 55.31
C GLU A 560 -33.29 44.37 54.78
N ILE A 561 -33.86 43.22 55.16
CA ILE A 561 -35.26 42.86 54.89
C ILE A 561 -36.14 43.57 55.91
N GLU A 562 -36.79 44.67 55.53
CA GLU A 562 -37.93 45.21 56.26
C GLU A 562 -39.11 44.23 56.20
N ARG A 563 -39.35 43.51 57.30
CA ARG A 563 -40.63 42.83 57.55
C ARG A 563 -41.65 43.87 58.03
N LYS A 564 -42.59 44.24 57.16
CA LYS A 564 -43.83 44.91 57.58
C LYS A 564 -44.83 43.87 58.11
N ASN A 565 -45.27 44.08 59.35
CA ASN A 565 -46.56 43.61 59.85
C ASN A 565 -47.70 44.46 59.28
#